data_AF-G0S761-F1
#
_entry.id   AF-G0S761-F1
#
_cell.length_a   1.000
_cell.length_b   1.000
_cell.length_c   1.000
_cell.angle_alpha   90.00
_cell.angle_beta   90.00
_cell.angle_gamma   90.00
#
_symmetry.space_group_name_H-M   'P 1'
#
loop_
_entity.id
_entity.type
_entity.pdbx_description
1 polymer ?
#
loop_
_entity_poly.entity_id
_entity_poly.type
_entity_poly.pdbx_seq_one_letter_code
_entity_poly.pdbx_strand_id
1 'polypeptide(L)'
;MHLMFVPDGQGGRIYTLKKVLNGQVTKSAHPARFSPDDKWSRHRLMMHKRYAPLFALHYAQENEKARAAVAKAQAAAEAAAKTAIEMELATQKELAEQTSGKNKALTNSSA
;
A
#
# COMPACT_ATOMS: atom_id res chain seq x y z
N MET A 1 9.22 -32.83 0.50
CA MET A 1 9.27 -31.56 1.25
C MET A 1 7.84 -31.04 1.46
N HIS A 2 7.40 -30.94 2.72
CA HIS A 2 6.02 -30.55 3.06
C HIS A 2 5.88 -29.07 3.42
N LEU A 3 6.98 -28.39 3.74
CA LEU A 3 6.95 -26.98 4.10
C LEU A 3 6.71 -26.12 2.84
N MET A 4 5.65 -25.33 2.89
CA MET A 4 5.23 -24.42 1.84
C MET A 4 5.22 -22.98 2.38
N PHE A 5 5.16 -21.99 1.49
CA PHE A 5 5.00 -20.60 1.86
C PHE A 5 4.20 -19.78 0.84
N VAL A 6 3.68 -18.65 1.29
CA VAL A 6 3.21 -17.53 0.45
C VAL A 6 3.98 -16.26 0.83
N PRO A 7 4.29 -15.37 -0.13
CA PRO A 7 4.93 -14.09 0.17
C PRO A 7 3.97 -13.19 0.94
N ASP A 8 4.50 -12.50 1.93
CA ASP A 8 3.78 -11.48 2.67
C ASP A 8 3.89 -10.11 1.97
N GLY A 9 2.98 -9.18 2.27
CA GLY A 9 2.98 -7.82 1.72
C GLY A 9 4.20 -6.98 2.14
N GLN A 10 4.92 -7.39 3.20
CA GLN A 10 6.13 -6.75 3.69
C GLN A 10 7.43 -7.43 3.20
N GLY A 11 7.34 -8.35 2.22
CA GLY A 11 8.50 -9.08 1.70
C GLY A 11 8.92 -10.30 2.55
N GLY A 12 8.19 -10.59 3.62
CA GLY A 12 8.34 -11.79 4.44
C GLY A 12 7.75 -13.05 3.77
N ARG A 13 7.82 -14.18 4.48
CA ARG A 13 7.21 -15.46 4.07
C ARG A 13 6.34 -16.00 5.18
N ILE A 14 5.10 -16.36 4.86
CA ILE A 14 4.20 -17.05 5.78
C ILE A 14 4.27 -18.55 5.47
N TYR A 15 4.78 -19.34 6.41
CA TYR A 15 4.96 -20.77 6.23
C TYR A 15 3.69 -21.55 6.56
N THR A 16 3.46 -22.63 5.83
CA THR A 16 2.30 -23.51 6.01
C THR A 16 2.58 -24.90 5.45
N LEU A 17 1.79 -25.89 5.88
CA LEU A 17 1.79 -27.23 5.28
C LEU A 17 0.68 -27.38 4.21
N LYS A 18 -0.23 -26.41 4.11
CA LYS A 18 -1.34 -26.44 3.16
C LYS A 18 -0.84 -26.13 1.74
N LYS A 19 -1.45 -26.76 0.74
CA LYS A 19 -1.17 -26.51 -0.70
C LYS A 19 -1.87 -25.27 -1.25
N VAL A 20 -2.95 -24.86 -0.59
CA VAL A 20 -3.69 -23.64 -0.89
C VAL A 20 -3.96 -22.91 0.42
N LEU A 21 -3.68 -21.61 0.44
CA LEU A 21 -3.96 -20.73 1.57
C LEU A 21 -4.67 -19.48 1.02
N ASN A 22 -5.86 -19.18 1.53
CA ASN A 22 -6.65 -17.99 1.14
C ASN A 22 -6.86 -17.86 -0.38
N GLY A 23 -7.10 -18.97 -1.07
CA GLY A 23 -7.25 -19.01 -2.54
C GLY A 23 -5.94 -18.96 -3.33
N GLN A 24 -4.79 -18.75 -2.67
CA GLN A 24 -3.47 -18.73 -3.31
C GLN A 24 -2.78 -20.10 -3.22
N VAL A 25 -2.23 -20.57 -4.34
CA VAL A 25 -1.40 -21.78 -4.38
C VAL A 25 -0.06 -21.50 -3.70
N THR A 26 0.29 -22.33 -2.73
CA THR A 26 1.52 -22.16 -1.93
C THR A 26 2.74 -22.70 -2.68
N LYS A 27 3.91 -22.12 -2.44
CA LYS A 27 5.19 -22.50 -3.08
C LYS A 27 6.04 -23.34 -2.12
N SER A 28 6.89 -24.23 -2.63
CA SER A 28 7.85 -24.97 -1.79
C SER A 28 8.79 -24.00 -1.07
N ALA A 29 8.94 -24.16 0.25
CA ALA A 29 9.90 -23.39 1.04
C ALA A 29 11.36 -23.81 0.78
N HIS A 30 11.56 -24.98 0.18
CA HIS A 30 12.87 -25.54 -0.08
C HIS A 30 13.29 -25.29 -1.53
N PRO A 31 14.57 -24.97 -1.78
CA PRO A 31 15.09 -24.78 -3.13
C PRO A 31 15.09 -26.09 -3.93
N ALA A 32 15.16 -25.97 -5.25
CA ALA A 32 15.38 -27.13 -6.11
C ALA A 32 16.73 -27.78 -5.80
N ARG A 33 16.79 -29.11 -5.85
CA ARG A 33 18.03 -29.86 -5.60
C ARG A 33 19.06 -29.54 -6.68
N PHE A 34 20.28 -29.20 -6.25
CA PHE A 34 21.42 -29.10 -7.15
C PHE A 34 21.82 -30.50 -7.64
N SER A 35 22.04 -30.63 -8.96
CA SER A 35 22.56 -31.86 -9.56
C SER A 35 23.75 -31.46 -10.44
N PRO A 36 24.97 -31.98 -10.19
CA PRO A 36 26.16 -31.63 -10.98
C PRO A 36 26.02 -31.95 -12.48
N ASP A 37 25.16 -32.90 -12.80
CA ASP A 37 24.86 -33.42 -14.13
C ASP A 37 23.55 -32.88 -14.73
N ASP A 38 23.05 -31.71 -14.27
CA ASP A 38 21.80 -31.11 -14.79
C ASP A 38 21.87 -30.86 -16.31
N LYS A 39 21.29 -31.79 -17.08
CA LYS A 39 21.18 -31.76 -18.55
C LYS A 39 20.45 -30.51 -19.06
N TRP A 40 19.59 -29.90 -18.25
CA TRP A 40 18.79 -28.73 -18.63
C TRP A 40 19.39 -27.39 -18.19
N SER A 41 20.58 -27.38 -17.59
CA SER A 41 21.31 -26.17 -17.19
C SER A 41 21.38 -25.12 -18.30
N ARG A 42 21.77 -25.52 -19.53
CA ARG A 42 21.83 -24.62 -20.70
C ARG A 42 20.48 -23.99 -21.02
N HIS A 43 19.41 -24.79 -21.01
CA HIS A 43 18.05 -24.32 -21.31
C HIS A 43 17.57 -23.32 -20.25
N ARG A 44 17.84 -23.60 -18.97
CA ARG A 44 17.51 -22.72 -17.84
C ARG A 44 18.21 -21.36 -17.99
N LEU A 45 19.50 -21.37 -18.33
CA LEU A 45 20.27 -20.15 -18.53
C LEU A 45 19.78 -19.35 -19.74
N MET A 46 19.46 -20.02 -20.86
CA MET A 46 18.90 -19.35 -22.05
C MET A 46 17.54 -18.71 -21.76
N MET A 47 16.67 -19.37 -21.01
CA MET A 47 15.40 -18.76 -20.60
C MET A 47 15.61 -17.57 -19.67
N HIS A 48 16.48 -17.69 -18.67
CA HIS A 48 16.80 -16.58 -17.78
C HIS A 48 17.33 -15.37 -18.57
N LYS A 49 18.30 -15.57 -19.47
CA LYS A 49 18.87 -14.47 -20.28
C LYS A 49 17.84 -13.78 -21.18
N ARG A 50 16.91 -14.53 -21.78
CA ARG A 50 15.89 -13.96 -22.68
C ARG A 50 14.80 -13.21 -21.94
N TYR A 51 14.30 -13.75 -20.83
CA TYR A 51 13.10 -13.23 -20.20
C TYR A 51 13.35 -12.40 -18.94
N ALA A 52 14.50 -12.55 -18.26
CA ALA A 52 14.79 -11.75 -17.08
C ALA A 52 14.71 -10.22 -17.35
N PRO A 53 15.23 -9.68 -18.48
CA PRO A 53 15.07 -8.26 -18.78
C PRO A 53 13.59 -7.87 -18.96
N LEU A 54 12.81 -8.73 -19.62
CA LEU A 54 11.39 -8.48 -19.87
C LEU A 54 10.58 -8.45 -18.57
N PHE A 55 10.87 -9.39 -17.66
CA PHE A 55 10.26 -9.41 -16.34
C PHE A 55 10.69 -8.22 -15.50
N ALA A 56 11.96 -7.83 -15.52
CA ALA A 56 12.45 -6.67 -14.78
C ALA A 56 11.73 -5.38 -15.21
N LEU A 57 11.56 -5.15 -16.51
CA LEU A 57 10.81 -4.02 -17.04
C LEU A 57 9.33 -4.06 -16.61
N HIS A 58 8.70 -5.22 -16.70
CA HIS A 58 7.31 -5.39 -16.27
C HIS A 58 7.14 -5.09 -14.78
N TYR A 59 7.99 -5.66 -13.92
CA TYR A 59 7.96 -5.39 -12.47
C TYR A 59 8.21 -3.93 -12.14
N ALA A 60 9.11 -3.24 -12.86
CA ALA A 60 9.35 -1.82 -12.66
C ALA A 60 8.07 -1.01 -12.93
N GLN A 61 7.39 -1.27 -14.06
CA GLN A 61 6.14 -0.61 -14.42
C GLN A 61 5.02 -0.89 -13.41
N GLU A 62 4.89 -2.13 -12.93
CA GLU A 62 3.88 -2.47 -11.92
C GLU A 62 4.16 -1.79 -10.58
N ASN A 63 5.44 -1.76 -10.16
CA ASN A 63 5.85 -1.10 -8.94
C ASN A 63 5.64 0.42 -9.00
N GLU A 64 5.92 1.04 -10.16
CA GLU A 64 5.64 2.46 -10.38
C GLU A 64 4.14 2.76 -10.32
N LYS A 65 3.30 1.93 -10.94
CA LYS A 65 1.83 2.05 -10.84
C LYS A 65 1.36 1.89 -9.39
N ALA A 66 1.88 0.92 -8.65
CA ALA A 66 1.54 0.71 -7.25
C ALA A 66 1.95 1.90 -6.39
N ARG A 67 3.16 2.45 -6.58
CA ARG A 67 3.63 3.65 -5.89
C ARG A 67 2.78 4.88 -6.22
N ALA A 68 2.44 5.08 -7.50
CA ALA A 68 1.58 6.18 -7.93
C ALA A 68 0.17 6.06 -7.32
N ALA A 69 -0.38 4.85 -7.21
CA ALA A 69 -1.67 4.61 -6.56
C ALA A 69 -1.63 4.94 -5.05
N VAL A 70 -0.57 4.53 -4.35
CA VAL A 70 -0.37 4.87 -2.92
C VAL A 70 -0.23 6.38 -2.75
N ALA A 71 0.59 7.04 -3.56
CA ALA A 71 0.77 8.50 -3.51
C ALA A 71 -0.55 9.25 -3.79
N LYS A 72 -1.34 8.78 -4.76
CA LYS A 72 -2.67 9.34 -5.06
C LYS A 72 -3.64 9.17 -3.88
N ALA A 73 -3.63 8.01 -3.22
CA ALA A 73 -4.46 7.76 -2.04
C ALA A 73 -4.03 8.64 -0.85
N GLN A 74 -2.73 8.81 -0.63
CA GLN A 74 -2.18 9.69 0.40
C GLN A 74 -2.54 11.15 0.14
N ALA A 75 -2.36 11.64 -1.09
CA ALA A 75 -2.72 13.01 -1.45
C ALA A 75 -4.23 13.28 -1.31
N ALA A 76 -5.08 12.32 -1.67
CA ALA A 76 -6.52 12.41 -1.46
C ALA A 76 -6.89 12.46 0.03
N ALA A 77 -6.25 11.64 0.87
CA ALA A 77 -6.46 11.65 2.31
C ALA A 77 -6.00 12.98 2.95
N GLU A 78 -4.85 13.52 2.52
CA GLU A 78 -4.36 14.82 2.98
C GLU A 78 -5.28 15.98 2.56
N ALA A 79 -5.82 15.96 1.34
CA ALA A 79 -6.79 16.95 0.89
C ALA A 79 -8.10 16.87 1.67
N ALA A 80 -8.60 15.66 1.96
CA ALA A 80 -9.76 15.46 2.81
C ALA A 80 -9.52 15.97 4.25
N ALA A 81 -8.32 15.77 4.79
CA ALA A 81 -7.96 16.29 6.11
C ALA A 81 -7.90 17.84 6.13
N LYS A 82 -7.31 18.45 5.10
CA LYS A 82 -7.24 19.93 4.99
C LYS A 82 -8.62 20.56 4.88
N THR A 83 -9.49 20.00 4.04
CA THR A 83 -10.88 20.48 3.90
C THR A 83 -11.68 20.32 5.20
N ALA A 84 -11.49 19.22 5.94
CA ALA A 84 -12.11 19.05 7.26
C ALA A 84 -11.67 20.13 8.26
N ILE A 85 -10.36 20.42 8.33
CA ILE A 85 -9.80 21.46 9.20
C ILE A 85 -10.33 22.86 8.81
N GLU A 86 -10.41 23.16 7.51
CA GLU A 86 -10.94 24.43 7.03
C GLU A 86 -12.42 24.63 7.37
N MET A 87 -13.25 23.58 7.23
CA MET A 87 -14.64 23.61 7.66
C MET A 87 -14.76 23.82 9.18
N GLU A 88 -13.93 23.14 9.97
CA GLU A 88 -13.94 23.27 11.42
C GLU A 88 -13.55 24.70 11.86
N LEU A 89 -12.50 25.28 11.27
CA LEU A 89 -12.12 26.68 11.48
C LEU A 89 -13.22 27.67 11.07
N ALA A 90 -13.93 27.40 9.98
CA ALA A 90 -15.06 28.23 9.54
C ALA A 90 -16.20 28.20 10.57
N THR A 91 -16.58 27.02 11.07
CA THR A 91 -17.62 26.89 12.10
C THR A 91 -17.24 27.59 13.41
N GLN A 92 -15.96 27.51 13.81
CA GLN A 92 -15.47 28.21 15.01
C GLN A 92 -15.53 29.73 14.86
N LYS A 93 -15.23 30.27 13.67
CA LYS A 93 -15.36 31.72 13.38
C LYS A 93 -16.82 32.18 13.43
N GLU A 94 -17.74 31.44 12.83
CA GLU A 94 -19.18 31.77 12.90
C GLU A 94 -19.71 31.78 14.33
N LEU A 95 -19.32 30.80 15.16
CA LEU A 95 -19.63 30.76 16.60
C LEU A 95 -19.05 31.97 17.36
N ALA A 96 -17.82 32.38 17.04
CA ALA A 96 -17.19 33.55 17.64
C ALA A 96 -17.88 34.87 17.25
N GLU A 97 -18.35 35.00 16.01
CA GLU A 97 -19.11 36.17 15.56
C GLU A 97 -20.49 36.26 16.22
N GLN A 98 -21.19 35.13 16.38
CA GLN A 98 -22.49 35.07 17.08
C GLN A 98 -22.39 35.41 18.57
N THR A 99 -21.28 35.04 19.23
CA THR A 99 -21.04 35.36 20.65
C THR A 99 -20.63 36.82 20.85
N SER A 100 -19.87 37.40 19.92
CA SER A 100 -19.52 38.84 19.90
C SER A 100 -20.76 39.74 19.78
N GLY A 101 -21.71 39.38 18.91
CA GLY A 101 -22.96 40.14 18.72
C GLY A 101 -23.88 40.14 19.95
N LYS A 102 -23.95 39.02 20.69
CA LYS A 102 -24.75 38.93 21.94
C LYS A 102 -24.17 39.77 23.08
N ASN A 103 -22.83 39.80 23.22
CA ASN A 103 -22.19 40.58 24.28
C ASN A 103 -22.38 42.10 24.09
N LYS A 104 -22.47 42.58 22.84
CA LYS A 104 -22.73 44.00 22.52
C LYS A 104 -24.19 44.42 22.77
N ALA A 105 -25.14 43.48 22.70
CA ALA A 105 -26.55 43.74 23.03
C ALA A 105 -26.79 43.83 24.54
N LEU A 106 -26.05 43.06 25.35
CA LEU A 106 -26.15 43.06 26.82
C LEU A 106 -25.66 44.37 27.45
N THR A 107 -24.64 45.02 26.89
CA THR A 107 -24.09 46.28 27.43
C THR A 107 -24.99 47.50 27.23
N ASN A 108 -26.00 47.42 26.36
CA ASN A 108 -26.91 48.53 26.07
C ASN A 108 -28.26 48.43 26.82
N SER A 109 -28.45 47.40 27.66
CA SER A 109 -29.68 47.17 28.42
C SER A 109 -29.60 47.57 29.91
N SER A 110 -28.47 48.15 30.33
CA SER A 110 -28.20 48.53 31.73
C SER A 110 -28.22 50.05 31.97
N ALA A 111 -28.93 50.82 31.15
CA ALA A 111 -29.17 52.25 31.35
C ALA A 111 -30.59 52.51 31.85
#